data_AF-A0A975VDD6-F1
#
_entry.id   AF-A0A975VDD6-F1
#
_cell.length_a   1.000
_cell.length_b   1.000
_cell.length_c   1.000
_cell.angle_alpha   90.00
_cell.angle_beta   90.00
_cell.angle_gamma   90.00
#
_symmetry.space_group_name_H-M   'P 1'
#
loop_
_entity.id
_entity.type
_entity.pdbx_description
1 polymer ?
#
loop_
_entity_poly.entity_id
_entity_poly.type
_entity_poly.pdbx_seq_one_letter_code
_entity_poly.pdbx_strand_id
1 'polypeptide(L)'
;MSQSIYIIDLPTNGLPEPSTLQEMWEQIEPRLDLLAEPNPKFVELAKRIEQKFATPDEDAEWLNNPVAEAGKLTKAAWNFGLPEEQPAEVLHEVVNQATQLGLAVLVDYLGVGFLPGRKIVPANVSEQWEAFFGPAPESTKLTKAQVVKKLKQMLGEKLAPHGFKLVKEAQVFRDGSKSTGSGYFRRDLTDGRQLVMFIVRWLHHGGLVCWFRGGGVNFTIHQILKDAALNGYFLRTGEDQFSFEYGFNFVDTEPGLSWTRSEIYKDSSPLSVHDEFRLEDDEGFRSHHVDRLLDAVAQALVSQLDQMKDVESIDRVLNKEISRSPGSYVRKNGFNGHVALVCARLTNDPGFDDVVKACIRPYSDRTDESAESRKAEIHQLANYLREHVGPLKAN
;
A
#
# COMPACT_ATOMS: atom_id res chain seq x y z
N MET A 1 5.05 -9.26 -11.97
CA MET A 1 5.12 -9.23 -13.45
C MET A 1 3.77 -8.70 -13.92
N SER A 2 3.72 -7.71 -14.80
CA SER A 2 2.44 -7.21 -15.31
C SER A 2 1.75 -8.31 -16.11
N GLN A 3 0.47 -8.56 -15.82
CA GLN A 3 -0.35 -9.47 -16.62
C GLN A 3 -0.72 -8.74 -17.92
N SER A 4 0.14 -8.88 -18.92
CA SER A 4 -0.08 -8.31 -20.24
C SER A 4 -0.93 -9.26 -21.09
N ILE A 5 -1.77 -8.69 -21.96
CA ILE A 5 -2.45 -9.41 -23.03
C ILE A 5 -2.16 -8.73 -24.36
N TYR A 6 -2.20 -9.50 -25.44
CA TYR A 6 -1.83 -9.02 -26.76
C TYR A 6 -3.03 -9.00 -27.68
N ILE A 7 -3.32 -7.85 -28.29
CA ILE A 7 -4.53 -7.63 -29.09
C ILE A 7 -4.11 -7.28 -30.51
N ILE A 8 -4.70 -7.95 -31.51
CA ILE A 8 -4.36 -7.75 -32.92
C ILE A 8 -5.61 -7.81 -33.82
N ASP A 9 -5.61 -7.03 -34.89
CA ASP A 9 -6.61 -7.09 -35.95
C ASP A 9 -6.09 -7.96 -37.10
N LEU A 10 -6.37 -9.27 -37.07
CA LEU A 10 -5.86 -10.21 -38.07
C LEU A 10 -6.25 -9.82 -39.51
N PRO A 11 -7.52 -9.48 -39.82
CA PRO A 11 -7.91 -9.07 -41.18
C PRO A 11 -7.17 -7.85 -41.70
N THR A 12 -7.02 -6.79 -40.90
CA THR A 12 -6.32 -5.56 -41.30
C THR A 12 -4.84 -5.81 -41.59
N ASN A 13 -4.27 -6.85 -40.98
CA ASN A 13 -2.88 -7.27 -41.18
C ASN A 13 -2.71 -8.38 -42.25
N GLY A 14 -3.79 -8.78 -42.93
CA GLY A 14 -3.75 -9.85 -43.94
C GLY A 14 -3.35 -11.22 -43.37
N LEU A 15 -3.59 -11.45 -42.08
CA LEU A 15 -3.20 -12.67 -41.39
C LEU A 15 -4.31 -13.73 -41.43
N PRO A 16 -3.96 -15.02 -41.60
CA PRO A 16 -4.92 -16.11 -41.46
C PRO A 16 -5.30 -16.32 -39.99
N GLU A 17 -6.48 -16.90 -39.74
CA GLU A 17 -6.86 -17.34 -38.39
C GLU A 17 -5.88 -18.42 -37.90
N PRO A 18 -5.24 -18.25 -36.72
CA PRO A 18 -4.36 -19.26 -36.18
C PRO A 18 -5.16 -20.46 -35.64
N SER A 19 -4.59 -21.65 -35.78
CA SER A 19 -5.14 -22.91 -35.26
C SER A 19 -4.44 -23.37 -33.96
N THR A 20 -3.26 -22.81 -33.69
CA THR A 20 -2.46 -23.09 -32.47
C THR A 20 -1.99 -21.80 -31.80
N LEU A 21 -1.64 -21.88 -30.51
CA LEU A 21 -1.05 -20.74 -29.78
C LEU A 21 0.28 -20.30 -30.39
N GLN A 22 1.07 -21.26 -30.87
CA GLN A 22 2.35 -20.98 -31.50
C GLN A 22 2.14 -20.13 -32.76
N GLU A 23 1.21 -20.52 -33.63
CA GLU A 23 0.85 -19.72 -34.81
C GLU A 23 0.35 -18.32 -34.42
N MET A 24 -0.47 -18.22 -33.36
CA MET A 24 -0.94 -16.93 -32.88
C MET A 24 0.20 -16.05 -32.36
N TRP A 25 1.15 -16.62 -31.62
CA TRP A 25 2.33 -15.90 -31.14
C TRP A 25 3.25 -15.46 -32.29
N GLU A 26 3.55 -16.35 -33.24
CA GLU A 26 4.35 -16.05 -34.44
C GLU A 26 3.73 -14.93 -35.29
N GLN A 27 2.39 -14.80 -35.25
CA GLN A 27 1.68 -13.69 -35.86
C GLN A 27 1.77 -12.39 -35.05
N ILE A 28 1.70 -12.45 -33.71
CA ILE A 28 1.65 -11.26 -32.84
C ILE A 28 3.04 -10.67 -32.58
N GLU A 29 4.03 -11.49 -32.21
CA GLU A 29 5.34 -11.03 -31.72
C GLU A 29 6.04 -10.06 -32.68
N PRO A 30 6.16 -10.34 -34.00
CA PRO A 30 6.80 -9.41 -34.94
C PRO A 30 6.05 -8.07 -35.09
N ARG A 31 4.76 -8.03 -34.70
CA ARG A 31 3.86 -6.88 -34.85
C ARG A 31 3.80 -5.99 -33.63
N LEU A 32 4.39 -6.42 -32.51
CA LEU A 32 4.56 -5.57 -31.34
C LEU A 32 5.48 -4.39 -31.64
N ASP A 33 6.39 -4.49 -32.61
CA ASP A 33 7.30 -3.38 -32.99
C ASP A 33 7.13 -2.92 -34.45
N LEU A 34 6.24 -3.55 -35.21
CA LEU A 34 5.93 -3.13 -36.58
C LEU A 34 5.11 -1.84 -36.56
N LEU A 35 5.65 -0.79 -37.19
CA LEU A 35 4.95 0.48 -37.37
C LEU A 35 3.71 0.28 -38.24
N ALA A 36 2.58 0.79 -37.75
CA ALA A 36 1.29 0.76 -38.45
C ALA A 36 0.52 2.06 -38.19
N GLU A 37 -0.43 2.35 -39.07
CA GLU A 37 -1.42 3.40 -38.82
C GLU A 37 -2.27 3.03 -37.58
N PRO A 38 -2.69 4.02 -36.76
CA PRO A 38 -3.51 3.76 -35.60
C PRO A 38 -4.78 2.97 -35.95
N ASN A 39 -5.01 1.86 -35.25
CA ASN A 39 -6.17 1.02 -35.51
C ASN A 39 -7.42 1.59 -34.79
N PRO A 40 -8.47 2.02 -35.52
CA PRO A 40 -9.67 2.59 -34.90
C PRO A 40 -10.40 1.61 -33.98
N LYS A 41 -10.27 0.29 -34.19
CA LYS A 41 -10.86 -0.73 -33.31
C LYS A 41 -10.19 -0.79 -31.95
N PHE A 42 -8.88 -0.53 -31.85
CA PHE A 42 -8.20 -0.46 -30.55
C PHE A 42 -8.72 0.73 -29.73
N VAL A 43 -8.91 1.88 -30.38
CA VAL A 43 -9.48 3.08 -29.73
C VAL A 43 -10.91 2.82 -29.28
N GLU A 44 -11.72 2.17 -30.12
CA GLU A 44 -13.09 1.80 -29.76
C GLU A 44 -13.15 0.81 -28.60
N LEU A 45 -12.28 -0.22 -28.61
CA LEU A 45 -12.15 -1.17 -27.49
C LEU A 45 -11.82 -0.42 -26.19
N ALA A 46 -10.79 0.44 -26.23
CA ALA A 46 -10.36 1.22 -25.08
C ALA A 46 -11.49 2.07 -24.49
N LYS A 47 -12.31 2.71 -25.34
CA LYS A 47 -13.47 3.51 -24.91
C LYS A 47 -14.52 2.69 -24.20
N ARG A 48 -14.85 1.50 -24.72
CA ARG A 48 -15.86 0.62 -24.10
C ARG A 48 -15.41 0.13 -22.73
N ILE A 49 -14.13 -0.20 -22.62
CA ILE A 49 -13.50 -0.63 -21.38
C ILE A 49 -13.48 0.53 -20.37
N GLU A 50 -13.03 1.72 -20.79
CA GLU A 50 -13.07 2.92 -19.95
C GLU A 50 -14.51 3.25 -19.52
N GLN A 51 -15.49 3.20 -20.42
CA GLN A 51 -16.89 3.47 -20.06
C GLN A 51 -17.45 2.51 -19.01
N LYS A 52 -17.05 1.23 -19.05
CA LYS A 52 -17.53 0.22 -18.08
C LYS A 52 -16.85 0.37 -16.71
N PHE A 53 -15.54 0.63 -16.70
CA PHE A 53 -14.74 0.62 -15.47
C PHE A 53 -14.36 2.02 -14.96
N ALA A 54 -14.75 3.10 -15.64
CA ALA A 54 -14.56 4.46 -15.16
C ALA A 54 -15.43 4.71 -13.91
N THR A 55 -14.77 4.80 -12.77
CA THR A 55 -15.39 5.29 -11.53
C THR A 55 -15.29 6.82 -11.47
N PRO A 56 -16.40 7.55 -11.26
CA PRO A 56 -16.39 9.02 -11.22
C PRO A 56 -15.50 9.65 -10.14
N ASP A 57 -15.16 8.88 -9.10
CA ASP A 57 -14.52 9.37 -7.87
C ASP A 57 -13.09 8.86 -7.65
N GLU A 58 -12.55 8.04 -8.54
CA GLU A 58 -11.20 7.49 -8.37
C GLU A 58 -10.34 7.76 -9.58
N ASP A 59 -9.13 8.24 -9.30
CA ASP A 59 -7.94 7.97 -10.09
C ASP A 59 -7.71 6.45 -10.06
N ALA A 60 -8.63 5.67 -10.64
CA ALA A 60 -8.42 4.27 -10.87
C ALA A 60 -7.10 4.21 -11.63
N GLU A 61 -6.09 3.60 -11.02
CA GLU A 61 -4.72 3.48 -11.53
C GLU A 61 -4.71 2.53 -12.75
N TRP A 62 -5.65 2.71 -13.68
CA TRP A 62 -5.50 2.38 -15.08
C TRP A 62 -4.24 3.11 -15.52
N LEU A 63 -3.15 2.34 -15.55
CA LEU A 63 -1.79 2.86 -15.59
C LEU A 63 -1.51 3.84 -16.72
N ASN A 64 -2.36 3.98 -17.75
CA ASN A 64 -2.03 4.82 -18.92
C ASN A 64 -3.20 5.44 -19.71
N ASN A 65 -4.41 5.66 -19.18
CA ASN A 65 -5.56 6.15 -19.98
C ASN A 65 -5.69 5.33 -21.30
N PRO A 66 -6.37 4.18 -21.27
CA PRO A 66 -6.32 3.21 -22.36
C PRO A 66 -6.73 3.82 -23.71
N VAL A 67 -7.61 4.83 -23.70
CA VAL A 67 -8.04 5.55 -24.90
C VAL A 67 -6.92 6.40 -25.48
N ALA A 68 -6.19 7.13 -24.64
CA ALA A 68 -5.04 7.93 -25.06
C ALA A 68 -3.88 7.04 -25.54
N GLU A 69 -3.66 5.89 -24.91
CA GLU A 69 -2.66 4.90 -25.32
C GLU A 69 -3.01 4.32 -26.69
N ALA A 70 -4.22 3.76 -26.84
CA ALA A 70 -4.69 3.19 -28.09
C ALA A 70 -4.71 4.23 -29.23
N GLY A 71 -5.06 5.49 -28.93
CA GLY A 71 -5.08 6.58 -29.92
C GLY A 71 -3.70 7.01 -30.42
N LYS A 72 -2.64 6.72 -29.66
CA LYS A 72 -1.25 6.99 -30.05
C LYS A 72 -0.50 5.73 -30.50
N LEU A 73 -1.14 4.58 -30.45
CA LEU A 73 -0.49 3.31 -30.76
C LEU A 73 -0.24 3.21 -32.27
N THR A 74 1.01 3.41 -32.67
CA THR A 74 1.48 3.24 -34.05
C THR A 74 2.05 1.85 -34.29
N LYS A 75 1.48 0.82 -33.63
CA LYS A 75 1.94 -0.57 -33.67
C LYS A 75 0.81 -1.48 -34.19
N ALA A 76 1.16 -2.51 -34.95
CA ALA A 76 0.20 -3.44 -35.55
C ALA A 76 -0.49 -4.36 -34.51
N ALA A 77 0.13 -4.57 -33.35
CA ALA A 77 -0.45 -5.24 -32.18
C ALA A 77 -0.35 -4.35 -30.93
N TRP A 78 -1.32 -4.50 -30.02
CA TRP A 78 -1.37 -3.77 -28.75
C TRP A 78 -1.01 -4.70 -27.60
N ASN A 79 0.05 -4.36 -26.85
CA ASN A 79 0.33 -4.94 -25.54
C ASN A 79 -0.48 -4.17 -24.50
N PHE A 80 -1.61 -4.73 -24.11
CA PHE A 80 -2.51 -4.15 -23.13
C PHE A 80 -2.20 -4.72 -21.74
N GLY A 81 -1.76 -3.87 -20.81
CA GLY A 81 -1.58 -4.25 -19.41
C GLY A 81 -2.92 -4.31 -18.69
N LEU A 82 -3.26 -5.46 -18.10
CA LEU A 82 -4.39 -5.55 -17.19
C LEU A 82 -4.12 -4.74 -15.91
N PRO A 83 -5.15 -4.12 -15.31
CA PRO A 83 -5.01 -3.46 -14.03
C PRO A 83 -4.72 -4.49 -12.93
N GLU A 84 -4.08 -4.04 -11.84
CA GLU A 84 -3.87 -4.89 -10.66
C GLU A 84 -5.19 -5.23 -9.96
N GLU A 85 -6.19 -4.35 -10.05
CA GLU A 85 -7.51 -4.55 -9.47
C GLU A 85 -8.43 -5.30 -10.43
N GLN A 86 -9.04 -6.39 -9.94
CA GLN A 86 -10.01 -7.20 -10.69
C GLN A 86 -9.53 -7.63 -12.10
N PRO A 87 -8.28 -8.12 -12.27
CA PRO A 87 -7.71 -8.41 -13.59
C PRO A 87 -8.55 -9.41 -14.40
N ALA A 88 -9.20 -10.37 -13.72
CA ALA A 88 -10.06 -11.36 -14.37
C ALA A 88 -11.35 -10.75 -14.96
N GLU A 89 -11.98 -9.81 -14.25
CA GLU A 89 -13.20 -9.13 -14.72
C GLU A 89 -12.88 -8.23 -15.93
N VAL A 90 -11.77 -7.48 -15.83
CA VAL A 90 -11.31 -6.64 -16.94
C VAL A 90 -10.88 -7.47 -18.13
N LEU A 91 -10.15 -8.58 -17.91
CA LEU A 91 -9.80 -9.51 -18.99
C LEU A 91 -11.05 -10.05 -19.70
N HIS A 92 -12.05 -10.46 -18.91
CA HIS A 92 -13.30 -10.98 -19.44
C HIS A 92 -13.99 -9.97 -20.35
N GLU A 93 -14.10 -8.73 -19.89
CA GLU A 93 -14.68 -7.67 -20.69
C GLU A 93 -13.83 -7.36 -21.93
N VAL A 94 -12.50 -7.29 -21.81
CA VAL A 94 -11.61 -7.04 -22.96
C VAL A 94 -11.79 -8.12 -24.02
N VAL A 95 -11.79 -9.40 -23.65
CA VAL A 95 -12.01 -10.51 -24.58
C VAL A 95 -13.38 -10.41 -25.25
N ASN A 96 -14.44 -10.20 -24.48
CA ASN A 96 -15.80 -10.08 -25.00
C ASN A 96 -15.91 -8.92 -26.01
N GLN A 97 -15.43 -7.73 -25.65
CA GLN A 97 -15.52 -6.54 -26.50
C GLN A 97 -14.59 -6.62 -27.72
N ALA A 98 -13.37 -7.10 -27.54
CA ALA A 98 -12.40 -7.24 -28.63
C ALA A 98 -12.92 -8.20 -29.71
N THR A 99 -13.45 -9.37 -29.31
CA THR A 99 -13.97 -10.36 -30.26
C THR A 99 -15.23 -9.86 -30.99
N GLN A 100 -16.07 -9.04 -30.36
CA GLN A 100 -17.19 -8.35 -31.01
C GLN A 100 -16.72 -7.30 -32.04
N LEU A 101 -15.57 -6.66 -31.82
CA LEU A 101 -14.93 -5.75 -32.76
C LEU A 101 -14.14 -6.46 -33.86
N GLY A 102 -14.11 -7.80 -33.85
CA GLY A 102 -13.34 -8.60 -34.80
C GLY A 102 -11.83 -8.56 -34.55
N LEU A 103 -11.42 -8.32 -33.30
CA LEU A 103 -10.03 -8.40 -32.86
C LEU A 103 -9.75 -9.78 -32.26
N ALA A 104 -8.49 -10.21 -32.36
CA ALA A 104 -7.97 -11.39 -31.68
C ALA A 104 -7.20 -10.98 -30.42
N VAL A 105 -7.30 -11.78 -29.36
CA VAL A 105 -6.66 -11.53 -28.06
C VAL A 105 -5.87 -12.76 -27.64
N LEU A 106 -4.58 -12.61 -27.39
CA LEU A 106 -3.74 -13.65 -26.79
C LEU A 106 -3.47 -13.33 -25.33
N VAL A 107 -3.74 -14.29 -24.46
CA VAL A 107 -3.46 -14.27 -23.04
C VAL A 107 -2.34 -15.28 -22.79
N ASP A 108 -1.10 -14.82 -22.92
CA ASP A 108 0.10 -15.66 -22.94
C ASP A 108 0.27 -16.48 -21.64
N TYR A 109 0.06 -15.85 -20.48
CA TYR A 109 0.22 -16.46 -19.17
C TYR A 109 -0.84 -17.53 -18.86
N LEU A 110 -1.97 -17.52 -19.58
CA LEU A 110 -3.00 -18.57 -19.51
C LEU A 110 -2.87 -19.59 -20.66
N GLY A 111 -2.02 -19.31 -21.65
CA GLY A 111 -1.90 -20.14 -22.85
C GLY A 111 -3.23 -20.24 -23.60
N VAL A 112 -3.93 -19.12 -23.79
CA VAL A 112 -5.21 -19.10 -24.52
C VAL A 112 -5.30 -17.91 -25.47
N GLY A 113 -5.80 -18.18 -26.68
CA GLY A 113 -6.11 -17.20 -27.72
C GLY A 113 -7.61 -17.14 -27.98
N PHE A 114 -8.17 -15.94 -28.01
CA PHE A 114 -9.55 -15.66 -28.36
C PHE A 114 -9.60 -15.02 -29.74
N LEU A 115 -10.35 -15.61 -30.65
CA LEU A 115 -10.48 -15.15 -32.03
C LEU A 115 -11.90 -14.62 -32.30
N PRO A 116 -12.07 -13.79 -33.35
CA PRO A 116 -13.39 -13.36 -33.82
C PRO A 116 -14.34 -14.54 -34.05
N GLY A 117 -15.63 -14.30 -33.83
CA GLY A 117 -16.65 -15.35 -33.98
C GLY A 117 -16.66 -16.39 -32.86
N ARG A 118 -16.15 -16.03 -31.67
CA ARG A 118 -16.16 -16.88 -30.45
C ARG A 118 -15.32 -18.16 -30.56
N LYS A 119 -14.26 -18.13 -31.36
CA LYS A 119 -13.32 -19.27 -31.47
C LYS A 119 -12.22 -19.14 -30.42
N ILE A 120 -11.79 -20.27 -29.87
CA ILE A 120 -10.74 -20.36 -28.86
C ILE A 120 -9.61 -21.25 -29.39
N VAL A 121 -8.37 -20.83 -29.12
CA VAL A 121 -7.15 -21.55 -29.48
C VAL A 121 -6.32 -21.78 -28.20
N PRO A 122 -5.90 -23.01 -27.89
CA PRO A 122 -6.17 -24.23 -28.65
C PRO A 122 -7.61 -24.73 -28.45
N ALA A 123 -8.17 -25.43 -29.44
CA ALA A 123 -9.58 -25.83 -29.42
C ALA A 123 -9.94 -26.78 -28.26
N ASN A 124 -8.97 -27.51 -27.72
CA ASN A 124 -9.20 -28.46 -26.62
C ASN A 124 -9.49 -27.80 -25.27
N VAL A 125 -9.31 -26.48 -25.13
CA VAL A 125 -9.68 -25.73 -23.91
C VAL A 125 -10.95 -24.89 -24.09
N SER A 126 -11.64 -24.98 -25.24
CA SER A 126 -12.75 -24.08 -25.57
C SER A 126 -13.83 -24.04 -24.49
N GLU A 127 -14.28 -25.21 -24.02
CA GLU A 127 -15.34 -25.34 -23.01
C GLU A 127 -15.02 -24.59 -21.70
N GLN A 128 -13.75 -24.54 -21.30
CA GLN A 128 -13.32 -23.86 -20.06
C GLN A 128 -13.39 -22.33 -20.18
N TRP A 129 -13.24 -21.80 -21.39
CA TRP A 129 -13.11 -20.37 -21.65
C TRP A 129 -14.32 -19.78 -22.39
N GLU A 130 -15.32 -20.58 -22.76
CA GLU A 130 -16.56 -20.12 -23.42
C GLU A 130 -17.29 -19.04 -22.61
N ALA A 131 -17.18 -19.09 -21.28
CA ALA A 131 -17.76 -18.09 -20.38
C ALA A 131 -17.29 -16.66 -20.68
N PHE A 132 -16.12 -16.47 -21.31
CA PHE A 132 -15.58 -15.17 -21.73
C PHE A 132 -16.37 -14.50 -22.85
N PHE A 133 -17.25 -15.22 -23.56
CA PHE A 133 -18.11 -14.67 -24.60
C PHE A 133 -19.49 -14.28 -24.05
N GLY A 134 -19.49 -13.31 -23.14
CA GLY A 134 -20.70 -12.80 -22.50
C GLY A 134 -20.41 -11.58 -21.64
N PRO A 135 -21.41 -11.02 -20.95
CA PRO A 135 -21.13 -10.05 -19.90
C PRO A 135 -20.27 -10.70 -18.81
N ALA A 136 -19.28 -9.96 -18.31
CA ALA A 136 -18.52 -10.39 -17.14
C ALA A 136 -19.48 -10.68 -15.98
N PRO A 137 -19.30 -11.81 -15.26
CA PRO A 137 -20.06 -12.03 -14.03
C PRO A 137 -19.84 -10.84 -13.11
N GLU A 138 -20.93 -10.31 -12.56
CA GLU A 138 -20.83 -9.21 -11.59
C GLU A 138 -19.97 -9.69 -10.42
N SER A 139 -18.85 -9.00 -10.20
CA SER A 139 -17.99 -9.30 -9.08
C SER A 139 -18.69 -8.91 -7.79
N THR A 140 -18.86 -9.88 -6.88
CA THR A 140 -19.26 -9.61 -5.50
C THR A 140 -18.10 -9.06 -4.66
N LYS A 141 -16.88 -9.02 -5.22
CA LYS A 141 -15.68 -8.56 -4.50
C LYS A 141 -15.71 -7.05 -4.34
N LEU A 142 -15.42 -6.61 -3.12
CA LEU A 142 -15.29 -5.20 -2.81
C LEU A 142 -14.07 -4.60 -3.52
N THR A 143 -14.24 -3.42 -4.12
CA THR A 143 -13.13 -2.62 -4.63
C THR A 143 -12.27 -2.09 -3.47
N LYS A 144 -11.02 -1.70 -3.76
CA LYS A 144 -10.15 -1.05 -2.76
C LYS A 144 -10.83 0.15 -2.11
N ALA A 145 -11.49 0.96 -2.91
CA ALA A 145 -12.30 2.10 -2.47
C ALA A 145 -13.34 1.72 -1.42
N GLN A 146 -14.09 0.67 -1.72
CA GLN A 146 -15.18 0.19 -0.89
C GLN A 146 -14.62 -0.37 0.43
N VAL A 147 -13.50 -1.11 0.37
CA VAL A 147 -12.79 -1.59 1.55
C VAL A 147 -12.27 -0.42 2.39
N VAL A 148 -11.57 0.55 1.80
CA VAL A 148 -11.06 1.74 2.50
C VAL A 148 -12.20 2.55 3.13
N LYS A 149 -13.32 2.72 2.42
CA LYS A 149 -14.52 3.41 2.94
C LYS A 149 -15.10 2.67 4.15
N LYS A 150 -15.25 1.35 4.08
CA LYS A 150 -15.74 0.52 5.20
C LYS A 150 -14.78 0.56 6.39
N LEU A 151 -13.47 0.44 6.16
CA LEU A 151 -12.45 0.56 7.21
C LEU A 151 -12.45 1.94 7.86
N LYS A 152 -12.58 3.03 7.08
CA LYS A 152 -12.73 4.40 7.62
C LYS A 152 -13.93 4.51 8.56
N GLN A 153 -15.06 3.91 8.18
CA GLN A 153 -16.26 3.91 9.01
C GLN A 153 -16.04 3.09 10.28
N MET A 154 -15.72 1.81 10.17
CA MET A 154 -15.63 0.89 11.30
C MET A 154 -14.52 1.29 12.29
N LEU A 155 -13.34 1.66 11.79
CA LEU A 155 -12.27 2.13 12.66
C LEU A 155 -12.60 3.50 13.26
N GLY A 156 -13.30 4.36 12.52
CA GLY A 156 -13.78 5.65 13.03
C GLY A 156 -14.73 5.51 14.21
N GLU A 157 -15.69 4.58 14.12
CA GLU A 157 -16.62 4.26 15.22
C GLU A 157 -15.87 3.78 16.47
N LYS A 158 -14.83 2.95 16.31
CA LYS A 158 -14.02 2.41 17.41
C LYS A 158 -13.05 3.44 18.01
N LEU A 159 -12.52 4.36 17.21
CA LEU A 159 -11.57 5.38 17.68
C LEU A 159 -12.24 6.66 18.21
N ALA A 160 -13.48 6.95 17.79
CA ALA A 160 -14.20 8.16 18.21
C ALA A 160 -14.35 8.33 19.75
N PRO A 161 -14.64 7.27 20.54
CA PRO A 161 -14.68 7.36 22.00
C PRO A 161 -13.36 7.83 22.64
N HIS A 162 -12.24 7.69 21.93
CA HIS A 162 -10.90 8.08 22.38
C HIS A 162 -10.46 9.46 21.85
N GLY A 163 -11.39 10.22 21.28
CA GLY A 163 -11.18 11.59 20.80
C GLY A 163 -10.61 11.70 19.38
N PHE A 164 -10.44 10.58 18.68
CA PHE A 164 -9.95 10.58 17.30
C PHE A 164 -11.06 10.98 16.33
N LYS A 165 -10.67 11.73 15.29
CA LYS A 165 -11.54 12.15 14.19
C LYS A 165 -10.88 11.83 12.86
N LEU A 166 -11.67 11.38 11.89
CA LEU A 166 -11.20 11.19 10.52
C LEU A 166 -10.74 12.56 9.96
N VAL A 167 -9.52 12.62 9.44
CA VAL A 167 -8.92 13.82 8.85
C VAL A 167 -8.62 13.60 7.37
N LYS A 168 -8.59 14.70 6.61
CA LYS A 168 -8.20 14.65 5.20
C LYS A 168 -6.69 14.47 5.10
N GLU A 169 -6.25 13.73 4.09
CA GLU A 169 -4.82 13.46 3.87
C GLU A 169 -3.98 14.73 3.68
N ALA A 170 -4.51 15.75 2.98
CA ALA A 170 -3.87 17.05 2.85
C ALA A 170 -3.66 17.80 4.19
N GLN A 171 -4.30 17.35 5.27
CA GLN A 171 -4.07 17.86 6.63
C GLN A 171 -2.96 17.08 7.37
N VAL A 172 -2.52 15.96 6.81
CA VAL A 172 -1.47 15.08 7.33
C VAL A 172 -0.15 15.35 6.61
N PHE A 173 -0.14 15.29 5.27
CA PHE A 173 1.06 15.50 4.45
C PHE A 173 1.12 16.89 3.85
N ARG A 174 2.31 17.51 3.91
CA ARG A 174 2.54 18.86 3.41
C ARG A 174 2.85 18.91 1.91
N ASP A 175 3.25 17.80 1.33
CA ASP A 175 3.60 17.69 -0.10
C ASP A 175 2.36 17.58 -1.00
N GLY A 176 1.17 17.47 -0.42
CA GLY A 176 -0.08 17.29 -1.15
C GLY A 176 -0.22 15.92 -1.80
N SER A 177 0.63 14.95 -1.43
CA SER A 177 0.49 13.56 -1.86
C SER A 177 -0.88 13.03 -1.47
N LYS A 178 -1.49 12.29 -2.40
CA LYS A 178 -2.75 11.59 -2.19
C LYS A 178 -2.49 10.09 -2.26
N SER A 179 -2.93 9.37 -1.24
CA SER A 179 -3.01 7.92 -1.22
C SER A 179 -4.49 7.54 -1.14
N THR A 180 -5.05 7.10 -2.27
CA THR A 180 -6.43 6.61 -2.36
C THR A 180 -6.66 5.36 -1.50
N GLY A 181 -5.58 4.63 -1.18
CA GLY A 181 -5.57 3.42 -0.38
C GLY A 181 -5.51 3.60 1.14
N SER A 182 -5.63 4.81 1.69
CA SER A 182 -5.36 5.04 3.12
C SER A 182 -6.47 5.79 3.87
N GLY A 183 -6.40 5.71 5.20
CA GLY A 183 -7.24 6.49 6.10
C GLY A 183 -6.47 7.01 7.31
N TYR A 184 -6.84 8.19 7.78
CA TYR A 184 -6.12 8.94 8.82
C TYR A 184 -7.08 9.45 9.89
N PHE A 185 -6.77 9.15 11.15
CA PHE A 185 -7.52 9.57 12.32
C PHE A 185 -6.63 10.37 13.24
N ARG A 186 -7.06 11.55 13.65
CA ARG A 186 -6.29 12.44 14.51
C ARG A 186 -7.03 12.72 15.80
N ARG A 187 -6.32 12.72 16.92
CA ARG A 187 -6.75 13.38 18.16
C ARG A 187 -5.75 14.46 18.55
N ASP A 188 -6.27 15.60 18.95
CA ASP A 188 -5.46 16.72 19.42
C ASP A 188 -5.32 16.62 20.95
N LEU A 189 -4.08 16.79 21.44
CA LEU A 189 -3.72 16.78 22.85
C LEU A 189 -3.34 18.20 23.29
N THR A 190 -3.20 18.43 24.60
CA THR A 190 -2.81 19.74 25.13
C THR A 190 -1.47 20.23 24.57
N ASP A 191 -0.48 19.33 24.44
CA ASP A 191 0.87 19.66 23.94
C ASP A 191 1.27 18.80 22.72
N GLY A 192 0.30 18.47 21.88
CA GLY A 192 0.59 17.65 20.71
C GLY A 192 -0.62 17.14 19.97
N ARG A 193 -0.37 16.11 19.18
CA ARG A 193 -1.38 15.40 18.42
C ARG A 193 -0.97 13.95 18.24
N GLN A 194 -1.94 13.07 18.13
CA GLN A 194 -1.72 11.67 17.78
C GLN A 194 -2.49 11.32 16.52
N LEU A 195 -1.91 10.41 15.76
CA LEU A 195 -2.38 9.94 14.48
C LEU A 195 -2.50 8.42 14.53
N VAL A 196 -3.63 7.90 14.07
CA VAL A 196 -3.76 6.51 13.63
C VAL A 196 -3.95 6.56 12.13
N MET A 197 -3.14 5.83 11.40
CA MET A 197 -3.29 5.67 9.96
C MET A 197 -3.44 4.20 9.60
N PHE A 198 -4.10 3.95 8.48
CA PHE A 198 -4.04 2.64 7.84
C PHE A 198 -3.80 2.77 6.35
N ILE A 199 -3.19 1.74 5.75
CA ILE A 199 -2.92 1.65 4.32
C ILE A 199 -3.38 0.27 3.83
N VAL A 200 -4.21 0.29 2.81
CA VAL A 200 -4.67 -0.87 2.05
C VAL A 200 -3.85 -1.01 0.78
N ARG A 201 -3.26 -2.18 0.55
CA ARG A 201 -2.56 -2.54 -0.67
C ARG A 201 -3.05 -3.87 -1.20
N TRP A 202 -3.19 -3.99 -2.52
CA TRP A 202 -3.31 -5.29 -3.15
C TRP A 202 -1.95 -5.97 -3.22
N LEU A 203 -1.93 -7.28 -2.96
CA LEU A 203 -0.80 -8.13 -3.28
C LEU A 203 -0.91 -8.58 -4.72
N HIS A 204 0.24 -8.81 -5.36
CA HIS A 204 0.31 -9.31 -6.73
C HIS A 204 -0.41 -10.66 -6.98
N HIS A 205 -0.87 -11.34 -5.93
CA HIS A 205 -1.61 -12.60 -6.00
C HIS A 205 -3.11 -12.46 -5.68
N GLY A 206 -3.68 -11.25 -5.71
CA GLY A 206 -5.11 -11.02 -5.53
C GLY A 206 -5.59 -10.92 -4.07
N GLY A 207 -4.68 -10.98 -3.09
CA GLY A 207 -4.97 -10.72 -1.68
C GLY A 207 -4.90 -9.23 -1.33
N LEU A 208 -5.53 -8.82 -0.23
CA LEU A 208 -5.54 -7.44 0.25
C LEU A 208 -4.76 -7.37 1.58
N VAL A 209 -3.86 -6.41 1.74
CA VAL A 209 -3.13 -6.23 3.00
C VAL A 209 -3.48 -4.87 3.58
N CYS A 210 -3.80 -4.86 4.88
CA CYS A 210 -4.03 -3.63 5.62
C CYS A 210 -2.97 -3.45 6.69
N TRP A 211 -2.26 -2.33 6.60
CA TRP A 211 -1.27 -1.90 7.57
C TRP A 211 -1.90 -0.84 8.44
N PHE A 212 -1.74 -0.93 9.75
CA PHE A 212 -2.14 0.11 10.70
C PHE A 212 -0.88 0.66 11.37
N ARG A 213 -0.80 1.98 11.49
CA ARG A 213 0.31 2.67 12.15
C ARG A 213 -0.26 3.70 13.12
N GLY A 214 0.16 3.63 14.37
CA GLY A 214 -0.13 4.63 15.38
C GLY A 214 1.10 5.50 15.60
N GLY A 215 0.92 6.80 15.72
CA GLY A 215 2.02 7.70 16.04
C GLY A 215 1.57 9.00 16.68
N GLY A 216 2.53 9.83 17.08
CA GLY A 216 2.21 11.10 17.68
C GLY A 216 3.34 12.11 17.59
N VAL A 217 2.95 13.38 17.59
CA VAL A 217 3.85 14.54 17.62
C VAL A 217 3.60 15.27 18.93
N ASN A 218 4.65 15.50 19.70
CA ASN A 218 4.64 16.49 20.78
C ASN A 218 5.23 17.81 20.24
N PHE A 219 4.53 18.92 20.45
CA PHE A 219 4.94 20.20 19.85
C PHE A 219 6.24 20.75 20.43
N THR A 220 6.48 20.51 21.73
CA THR A 220 7.74 20.86 22.39
C THR A 220 8.91 20.09 21.79
N ILE A 221 8.78 18.77 21.60
CA ILE A 221 9.80 17.95 20.95
C ILE A 221 10.07 18.44 19.52
N HIS A 222 9.01 18.70 18.76
CA HIS A 222 9.12 19.18 17.38
C HIS A 222 9.88 20.50 17.27
N GLN A 223 9.59 21.45 18.15
CA GLN A 223 10.26 22.75 18.14
C GLN A 223 11.77 22.60 18.44
N ILE A 224 12.14 21.75 19.40
CA ILE A 224 13.55 21.47 19.73
C ILE A 224 14.30 20.87 18.53
N LEU A 225 13.67 19.93 17.81
CA LEU A 225 14.30 19.31 16.64
C LEU A 225 14.52 20.31 15.49
N LYS A 226 13.58 21.25 15.30
CA LYS A 226 13.74 22.36 14.35
C LYS A 226 14.87 23.31 14.75
N ASP A 227 14.93 23.68 16.03
CA ASP A 227 15.92 24.64 16.53
C ASP A 227 17.34 24.05 16.49
N ALA A 228 17.47 22.73 16.61
CA ALA A 228 18.72 21.99 16.39
C ALA A 228 19.18 21.97 14.91
N ALA A 229 18.43 22.60 13.99
CA ALA A 229 18.72 22.73 12.56
C ALA A 229 18.93 21.40 11.81
N LEU A 230 18.33 20.30 12.29
CA LEU A 230 18.39 18.97 11.69
C LEU A 230 17.54 18.81 10.41
N ASN A 231 17.34 19.91 9.68
CA ASN A 231 16.35 20.07 8.59
C ASN A 231 16.58 19.17 7.36
N GLY A 232 17.75 18.53 7.22
CA GLY A 232 18.16 17.85 6.00
C GLY A 232 17.64 16.42 5.83
N TYR A 233 17.55 15.65 6.92
CA TYR A 233 17.23 14.22 6.90
C TYR A 233 16.04 13.85 7.79
N PHE A 234 15.92 14.45 8.97
CA PHE A 234 14.86 14.14 9.93
C PHE A 234 13.52 14.80 9.58
N LEU A 235 13.53 15.96 8.93
CA LEU A 235 12.31 16.68 8.53
C LEU A 235 11.76 16.29 7.15
N ARG A 236 12.45 15.41 6.40
CA ARG A 236 12.09 15.10 5.00
C ARG A 236 10.76 14.36 4.86
N THR A 237 10.35 13.57 5.85
CA THR A 237 9.12 12.77 5.75
C THR A 237 7.89 13.50 6.28
N GLY A 238 8.02 14.70 6.88
CA GLY A 238 6.91 15.31 7.63
C GLY A 238 6.44 14.45 8.84
N GLU A 239 7.23 13.42 9.19
CA GLU A 239 6.98 12.48 10.27
C GLU A 239 7.84 12.84 11.48
N ASP A 240 7.52 13.95 12.16
CA ASP A 240 8.01 14.20 13.52
C ASP A 240 7.24 13.31 14.53
N GLN A 241 7.06 12.04 14.17
CA GLN A 241 6.18 11.09 14.83
C GLN A 241 7.00 9.98 15.47
N PHE A 242 6.88 9.78 16.78
CA PHE A 242 7.09 8.43 17.30
C PHE A 242 6.01 7.55 16.66
N SER A 243 6.39 6.40 16.12
CA SER A 243 5.46 5.53 15.41
C SER A 243 5.60 4.07 15.80
N PHE A 244 4.47 3.37 15.77
CA PHE A 244 4.29 1.94 16.03
C PHE A 244 3.52 1.37 14.84
N GLU A 245 3.99 0.25 14.31
CA GLU A 245 3.40 -0.40 13.16
C GLU A 245 2.79 -1.76 13.55
N TYR A 246 1.59 -2.00 13.02
CA TYR A 246 0.83 -3.24 13.12
C TYR A 246 0.41 -3.63 11.70
N GLY A 247 0.93 -4.74 11.18
CA GLY A 247 0.54 -5.25 9.86
C GLY A 247 -0.39 -6.45 9.97
N PHE A 248 -1.49 -6.46 9.21
CA PHE A 248 -2.38 -7.61 9.04
C PHE A 248 -2.56 -7.94 7.56
N ASN A 249 -2.54 -9.24 7.22
CA ASN A 249 -2.71 -9.70 5.84
C ASN A 249 -4.11 -10.31 5.65
N PHE A 250 -4.92 -9.78 4.74
CA PHE A 250 -6.17 -10.41 4.30
C PHE A 250 -5.88 -11.21 3.03
N VAL A 251 -5.59 -12.50 3.18
CA VAL A 251 -5.30 -13.36 2.03
C VAL A 251 -6.60 -13.96 1.51
N ASP A 252 -7.01 -13.52 0.32
CA ASP A 252 -8.00 -14.23 -0.49
C ASP A 252 -7.27 -15.40 -1.19
N THR A 253 -7.26 -16.58 -0.58
CA THR A 253 -6.80 -17.79 -1.27
C THR A 253 -8.03 -18.54 -1.77
N GLU A 254 -8.11 -18.76 -3.08
CA GLU A 254 -8.96 -19.83 -3.63
C GLU A 254 -8.68 -21.15 -2.88
N PRO A 255 -9.68 -22.03 -2.72
CA PRO A 255 -9.50 -23.32 -2.06
C PRO A 255 -8.57 -24.21 -2.90
N GLY A 256 -7.26 -24.12 -2.70
CA GLY A 256 -6.30 -24.99 -3.39
C GLY A 256 -4.83 -24.55 -3.44
N LEU A 257 -4.49 -23.28 -3.17
CA LEU A 257 -3.11 -22.80 -3.30
C LEU A 257 -2.64 -22.14 -2.00
N SER A 258 -2.17 -22.97 -1.08
CA SER A 258 -1.58 -22.56 0.19
C SER A 258 -0.12 -22.08 0.06
N TRP A 259 0.23 -21.14 0.95
CA TRP A 259 1.55 -20.67 1.40
C TRP A 259 2.22 -19.52 0.63
N THR A 260 2.16 -18.32 1.22
CA THR A 260 3.38 -17.59 1.58
C THR A 260 3.28 -17.10 3.02
N ARG A 261 3.82 -17.91 3.94
CA ARG A 261 4.25 -17.46 5.25
C ARG A 261 5.35 -16.43 5.02
N SER A 262 5.00 -15.15 5.01
CA SER A 262 5.98 -14.06 4.95
C SER A 262 6.85 -14.13 6.22
N GLU A 263 8.05 -14.68 6.07
CA GLU A 263 9.11 -14.60 7.09
C GLU A 263 9.72 -13.20 7.19
N ILE A 264 9.15 -12.20 6.52
CA ILE A 264 9.75 -10.87 6.36
C ILE A 264 9.74 -10.06 7.67
N TYR A 265 8.95 -10.44 8.69
CA TYR A 265 8.79 -9.65 9.93
C TYR A 265 8.74 -10.44 11.24
N LYS A 266 9.41 -11.60 11.35
CA LYS A 266 9.49 -12.36 12.62
C LYS A 266 10.09 -11.56 13.79
N ASP A 267 10.82 -10.48 13.52
CA ASP A 267 11.63 -9.78 14.54
C ASP A 267 11.16 -8.35 14.91
N SER A 268 10.09 -7.81 14.31
CA SER A 268 9.81 -6.35 14.41
C SER A 268 8.65 -5.92 15.30
N SER A 269 7.75 -6.83 15.75
CA SER A 269 6.67 -6.45 16.67
C SER A 269 6.18 -7.66 17.49
N PRO A 270 5.99 -7.54 18.81
CA PRO A 270 5.46 -8.63 19.65
C PRO A 270 3.95 -8.86 19.45
N LEU A 271 3.32 -8.10 18.54
CA LEU A 271 1.89 -8.13 18.25
C LEU A 271 1.59 -8.24 16.75
N SER A 272 2.53 -8.71 15.92
CA SER A 272 2.22 -9.15 14.54
C SER A 272 1.41 -10.45 14.59
N VAL A 273 0.11 -10.33 14.84
CA VAL A 273 -0.84 -11.43 14.68
C VAL A 273 -1.11 -11.55 13.17
N HIS A 274 -0.41 -12.49 12.54
CA HIS A 274 -0.63 -12.85 11.13
C HIS A 274 -1.86 -13.77 11.04
N ASP A 275 -3.05 -13.22 11.22
CA ASP A 275 -4.28 -13.94 10.91
C ASP A 275 -4.66 -13.66 9.45
N GLU A 276 -4.83 -14.72 8.66
CA GLU A 276 -5.27 -14.68 7.27
C GLU A 276 -6.81 -14.67 7.23
N PHE A 277 -7.41 -13.67 6.57
CA PHE A 277 -8.87 -13.56 6.44
C PHE A 277 -9.29 -13.47 4.97
N ARG A 278 -10.38 -14.18 4.64
CA ARG A 278 -11.02 -14.14 3.32
C ARG A 278 -12.05 -13.03 3.24
N LEU A 279 -11.98 -12.23 2.17
CA LEU A 279 -12.88 -11.11 1.89
C LEU A 279 -13.75 -11.47 0.68
N GLU A 280 -14.58 -12.51 0.79
CA GLU A 280 -15.34 -13.04 -0.35
C GLU A 280 -16.63 -12.22 -0.65
N ASP A 281 -17.22 -11.52 0.33
CA ASP A 281 -18.40 -10.64 0.13
C ASP A 281 -18.67 -9.65 1.31
N ASP A 282 -19.74 -8.84 1.18
CA ASP A 282 -20.18 -7.84 2.17
C ASP A 282 -20.66 -8.43 3.51
N GLU A 283 -21.13 -9.67 3.50
CA GLU A 283 -21.46 -10.44 4.71
C GLU A 283 -20.20 -11.02 5.36
N GLY A 284 -19.19 -11.41 4.59
CA GLY A 284 -17.87 -11.85 5.01
C GLY A 284 -17.06 -10.73 5.67
N PHE A 285 -17.16 -9.50 5.13
CA PHE A 285 -16.63 -8.29 5.76
C PHE A 285 -17.32 -8.00 7.11
N ARG A 286 -18.60 -8.34 7.24
CA ARG A 286 -19.39 -8.22 8.48
C ARG A 286 -19.34 -9.44 9.38
N SER A 287 -18.76 -10.55 8.92
CA SER A 287 -18.56 -11.74 9.75
C SER A 287 -17.71 -11.30 10.94
N HIS A 288 -18.04 -11.77 12.15
CA HIS A 288 -17.51 -11.29 13.42
C HIS A 288 -15.97 -11.20 13.53
N HIS A 289 -15.21 -11.69 12.55
CA HIS A 289 -13.75 -11.69 12.53
C HIS A 289 -13.14 -10.32 12.22
N VAL A 290 -13.60 -9.61 11.17
CA VAL A 290 -13.04 -8.27 10.83
C VAL A 290 -13.36 -7.27 11.94
N ASP A 291 -14.58 -7.29 12.45
CA ASP A 291 -15.00 -6.39 13.52
C ASP A 291 -14.23 -6.62 14.83
N ARG A 292 -14.05 -7.90 15.25
CA ARG A 292 -13.23 -8.27 16.41
C ARG A 292 -11.75 -7.94 16.22
N LEU A 293 -11.22 -8.13 15.00
CA LEU A 293 -9.85 -7.75 14.67
C LEU A 293 -9.69 -6.23 14.81
N LEU A 294 -10.59 -5.46 14.23
CA LEU A 294 -10.57 -4.00 14.33
C LEU A 294 -10.74 -3.52 15.78
N ASP A 295 -11.51 -4.22 16.61
CA ASP A 295 -11.55 -3.94 18.06
C ASP A 295 -10.19 -4.18 18.72
N ALA A 296 -9.57 -5.34 18.47
CA ALA A 296 -8.26 -5.66 19.03
C ALA A 296 -7.20 -4.65 18.58
N VAL A 297 -7.23 -4.25 17.31
CA VAL A 297 -6.32 -3.24 16.73
C VAL A 297 -6.57 -1.87 17.33
N ALA A 298 -7.82 -1.41 17.37
CA ALA A 298 -8.17 -0.13 17.96
C ALA A 298 -7.77 -0.08 19.44
N GLN A 299 -8.07 -1.14 20.21
CA GLN A 299 -7.70 -1.24 21.61
C GLN A 299 -6.18 -1.23 21.81
N ALA A 300 -5.43 -1.99 21.00
CA ALA A 300 -3.97 -2.02 21.09
C ALA A 300 -3.35 -0.66 20.75
N LEU A 301 -3.77 -0.03 19.65
CA LEU A 301 -3.29 1.28 19.22
C LEU A 301 -3.61 2.36 20.24
N VAL A 302 -4.86 2.43 20.71
CA VAL A 302 -5.29 3.40 21.71
C VAL A 302 -4.52 3.20 23.01
N SER A 303 -4.41 1.95 23.49
CA SER A 303 -3.69 1.65 24.73
C SER A 303 -2.23 2.09 24.65
N GLN A 304 -1.56 1.92 23.51
CA GLN A 304 -0.20 2.40 23.33
C GLN A 304 -0.13 3.93 23.26
N LEU A 305 -1.03 4.56 22.49
CA LEU A 305 -1.06 6.01 22.35
C LEU A 305 -1.42 6.71 23.67
N ASP A 306 -2.26 6.14 24.50
CA ASP A 306 -2.58 6.66 25.84
C ASP A 306 -1.37 6.61 26.80
N GLN A 307 -0.43 5.67 26.57
CA GLN A 307 0.85 5.61 27.28
C GLN A 307 1.88 6.63 26.77
N MET A 308 1.56 7.44 25.75
CA MET A 308 2.47 8.40 25.10
C MET A 308 1.78 9.74 24.84
N LYS A 309 1.06 10.24 25.83
CA LYS A 309 0.26 11.48 25.72
C LYS A 309 1.07 12.75 26.02
N ASP A 310 2.22 12.61 26.67
CA ASP A 310 3.07 13.70 27.13
C ASP A 310 4.55 13.28 27.11
N VAL A 311 5.46 14.24 27.27
CA VAL A 311 6.91 13.99 27.21
C VAL A 311 7.37 12.96 28.24
N GLU A 312 6.81 12.97 29.44
CA GLU A 312 7.17 12.03 30.52
C GLU A 312 6.74 10.60 30.23
N SER A 313 5.54 10.42 29.66
CA SER A 313 5.01 9.12 29.28
C SER A 313 5.71 8.57 28.03
N ILE A 314 6.04 9.43 27.06
CA ILE A 314 6.91 9.05 25.93
C ILE A 314 8.29 8.63 26.43
N ASP A 315 8.92 9.40 27.31
CA ASP A 315 10.19 9.05 27.93
C ASP A 315 10.11 7.71 28.68
N ARG A 316 9.02 7.48 29.41
CA ARG A 316 8.80 6.22 30.11
C ARG A 316 8.76 5.03 29.15
N VAL A 317 8.02 5.15 28.05
CA VAL A 317 7.87 4.10 27.03
C VAL A 317 9.18 3.86 26.26
N LEU A 318 9.89 4.93 25.91
CA LEU A 318 11.11 4.85 25.10
C LEU A 318 12.35 4.46 25.94
N ASN A 319 12.49 5.02 27.14
CA ASN A 319 13.72 4.99 27.92
C ASN A 319 13.63 4.16 29.21
N LYS A 320 12.51 4.20 29.96
CA LYS A 320 12.46 3.72 31.38
C LYS A 320 11.74 2.38 31.64
N GLU A 321 10.68 2.01 30.94
CA GLU A 321 9.88 0.80 31.24
C GLU A 321 9.54 -0.09 30.02
N ILE A 322 9.32 -1.38 30.34
CA ILE A 322 8.89 -2.54 29.54
C ILE A 322 9.97 -3.22 28.67
N SER A 323 10.81 -4.00 29.36
CA SER A 323 10.94 -5.46 29.18
C SER A 323 10.52 -6.06 27.82
N ARG A 324 11.52 -6.57 27.10
CA ARG A 324 11.50 -7.60 26.03
C ARG A 324 10.97 -7.29 24.61
N SER A 325 10.10 -6.31 24.34
CA SER A 325 9.75 -5.86 22.97
C SER A 325 8.64 -4.81 23.13
N PRO A 326 8.73 -3.52 22.76
CA PRO A 326 9.43 -2.87 21.64
C PRO A 326 10.46 -1.76 22.04
N GLY A 327 10.61 -1.39 23.32
CA GLY A 327 11.51 -0.33 23.77
C GLY A 327 13.01 -0.57 23.49
N SER A 328 13.41 -1.84 23.33
CA SER A 328 14.75 -2.20 22.82
C SER A 328 14.87 -2.07 21.30
N TYR A 329 13.79 -2.30 20.55
CA TYR A 329 13.77 -2.20 19.09
C TYR A 329 13.80 -0.74 18.64
N VAL A 330 13.02 0.13 19.32
CA VAL A 330 13.00 1.57 19.04
C VAL A 330 14.36 2.23 19.30
N ARG A 331 15.06 1.83 20.38
CA ARG A 331 16.44 2.26 20.67
C ARG A 331 17.47 1.69 19.69
N LYS A 332 17.33 0.43 19.29
CA LYS A 332 18.31 -0.27 18.41
C LYS A 332 18.21 0.12 16.94
N ASN A 333 17.01 0.48 16.46
CA ASN A 333 16.80 0.77 15.04
C ASN A 333 16.86 2.27 14.73
N GLY A 334 16.99 3.07 15.78
CA GLY A 334 17.24 4.51 15.75
C GLY A 334 16.16 5.36 15.08
N PHE A 335 15.06 4.77 14.56
CA PHE A 335 14.01 5.52 13.85
C PHE A 335 13.41 6.60 14.75
N ASN A 336 13.34 6.37 16.07
CA ASN A 336 12.91 7.35 17.07
C ASN A 336 14.04 7.78 18.02
N GLY A 337 15.32 7.58 17.65
CA GLY A 337 16.46 7.87 18.52
C GLY A 337 16.52 9.35 18.93
N HIS A 338 16.17 10.25 18.01
CA HIS A 338 16.10 11.68 18.28
C HIS A 338 14.96 12.02 19.27
N VAL A 339 13.77 11.43 19.14
CA VAL A 339 12.66 11.60 20.09
C VAL A 339 13.07 11.11 21.48
N ALA A 340 13.69 9.93 21.56
CA ALA A 340 14.16 9.34 22.82
C ALA A 340 15.18 10.26 23.52
N LEU A 341 16.09 10.89 22.78
CA LEU A 341 17.06 11.84 23.32
C LEU A 341 16.41 13.12 23.84
N VAL A 342 15.51 13.71 23.06
CA VAL A 342 14.80 14.92 23.49
C VAL A 342 13.98 14.62 24.76
N CYS A 343 13.28 13.49 24.81
CA CYS A 343 12.52 13.06 25.98
C CYS A 343 13.39 12.83 27.22
N ALA A 344 14.50 12.10 27.07
CA ALA A 344 15.45 11.86 28.15
C ALA A 344 16.01 13.18 28.71
N ARG A 345 16.28 14.14 27.82
CA ARG A 345 16.75 15.46 28.25
C ARG A 345 15.68 16.24 28.99
N LEU A 346 14.50 16.36 28.41
CA LEU A 346 13.38 17.13 28.95
C LEU A 346 12.89 16.58 30.29
N THR A 347 12.97 15.27 30.52
CA THR A 347 12.59 14.63 31.79
C THR A 347 13.73 14.54 32.80
N ASN A 348 14.89 15.12 32.50
CA ASN A 348 16.09 15.04 33.31
C ASN A 348 16.48 13.59 33.67
N ASP A 349 16.43 12.68 32.70
CA ASP A 349 16.77 11.28 32.89
C ASP A 349 18.27 11.15 33.26
N PRO A 350 18.63 10.57 34.44
CA PRO A 350 20.02 10.36 34.81
C PRO A 350 20.78 9.43 33.84
N GLY A 351 20.07 8.65 33.04
CA GLY A 351 20.61 7.77 32.00
C GLY A 351 20.78 8.43 30.62
N PHE A 352 20.66 9.76 30.50
CA PHE A 352 20.73 10.46 29.20
C PHE A 352 21.93 10.04 28.33
N ASP A 353 23.13 9.94 28.91
CA ASP A 353 24.33 9.55 28.14
C ASP A 353 24.29 8.09 27.68
N ASP A 354 23.59 7.21 28.40
CA ASP A 354 23.39 5.83 27.95
C ASP A 354 22.35 5.76 26.82
N VAL A 355 21.36 6.65 26.80
CA VAL A 355 20.44 6.83 25.66
C VAL A 355 21.21 7.34 24.43
N VAL A 356 22.15 8.28 24.60
CA VAL A 356 23.06 8.73 23.51
C VAL A 356 23.85 7.57 22.94
N LYS A 357 24.52 6.79 23.79
CA LYS A 357 25.29 5.60 23.35
C LYS A 357 24.40 4.59 22.64
N ALA A 358 23.17 4.38 23.10
CA ALA A 358 22.23 3.46 22.48
C ALA A 358 21.83 3.93 21.07
N CYS A 359 21.54 5.22 20.90
CA CYS A 359 21.13 5.79 19.61
C CYS A 359 22.25 5.84 18.56
N ILE A 360 23.52 5.76 18.97
CA ILE A 360 24.69 5.73 18.08
C ILE A 360 24.94 4.31 17.52
N ARG A 361 24.42 3.25 18.15
CA ARG A 361 24.71 1.88 17.70
C ARG A 361 24.16 1.65 16.28
N PRO A 362 24.96 1.15 15.33
CA PRO A 362 24.51 0.87 13.97
C PRO A 362 23.34 -0.12 13.95
N TYR A 363 22.37 0.13 13.06
CA TYR A 363 21.17 -0.68 12.84
C TYR A 363 21.48 -2.06 12.21
N SER A 364 22.72 -2.29 11.76
CA SER A 364 23.21 -3.54 11.16
C SER A 364 24.74 -3.44 11.01
N ASP A 365 25.41 -4.50 10.57
CA ASP A 365 26.83 -4.45 10.17
C ASP A 365 27.09 -3.56 8.93
N ARG A 366 26.13 -2.70 8.54
CA ARG A 366 26.29 -1.70 7.48
C ARG A 366 27.21 -0.59 7.96
N THR A 367 28.43 -0.60 7.44
CA THR A 367 29.45 0.44 7.60
C THR A 367 29.38 1.48 6.47
N ASP A 368 28.19 1.73 5.92
CA ASP A 368 28.04 2.69 4.81
C ASP A 368 28.04 4.15 5.31
N GLU A 369 28.21 5.10 4.37
CA GLU A 369 28.26 6.54 4.66
C GLU A 369 27.02 7.05 5.40
N SER A 370 25.88 6.36 5.27
CA SER A 370 24.64 6.70 5.97
C SER A 370 24.75 6.47 7.48
N ALA A 371 25.44 5.42 7.90
CA ALA A 371 25.63 5.10 9.33
C ALA A 371 26.49 6.16 10.04
N GLU A 372 27.61 6.59 9.44
CA GLU A 372 28.48 7.62 10.03
C GLU A 372 27.82 9.01 10.01
N SER A 373 27.08 9.36 8.94
CA SER A 373 26.28 10.59 8.90
C SER A 373 25.29 10.66 10.06
N ARG A 374 24.54 9.57 10.29
CA ARG A 374 23.56 9.48 11.38
C ARG A 374 24.20 9.58 12.75
N LYS A 375 25.36 8.95 12.95
CA LYS A 375 26.11 9.05 14.21
C LYS A 375 26.55 10.50 14.49
N ALA A 376 27.04 11.21 13.48
CA ALA A 376 27.40 12.61 13.60
C ALA A 376 26.18 13.48 13.99
N GLU A 377 25.02 13.24 13.37
CA GLU A 377 23.77 13.92 13.68
C GLU A 377 23.30 13.67 15.13
N ILE A 378 23.36 12.42 15.60
CA ILE A 378 23.02 12.08 16.98
C ILE A 378 23.96 12.78 17.98
N HIS A 379 25.26 12.84 17.67
CA HIS A 379 26.21 13.59 18.50
C HIS A 379 25.92 15.10 18.52
N GLN A 380 25.62 15.68 17.37
CA GLN A 380 25.25 17.09 17.25
C GLN A 380 23.99 17.39 18.07
N LEU A 381 22.94 16.56 17.95
CA LEU A 381 21.71 16.70 18.72
C LEU A 381 21.98 16.58 20.22
N ALA A 382 22.76 15.57 20.65
CA ALA A 382 23.08 15.38 22.05
C ALA A 382 23.82 16.59 22.66
N ASN A 383 24.76 17.19 21.91
CA ASN A 383 25.46 18.39 22.35
C ASN A 383 24.52 19.59 22.46
N TYR A 384 23.69 19.82 21.43
CA TYR A 384 22.67 20.87 21.46
C TYR A 384 21.74 20.73 22.68
N LEU A 385 21.26 19.51 22.95
CA LEU A 385 20.38 19.22 24.08
C LEU A 385 21.04 19.49 25.43
N ARG A 386 22.35 19.23 25.58
CA ARG A 386 23.09 19.54 26.81
C ARG A 386 23.26 21.04 27.03
N GLU A 387 23.58 21.76 25.96
CA GLU A 387 23.96 23.18 26.02
C GLU A 387 22.75 24.12 26.05
N HIS A 388 21.67 23.77 25.36
CA HIS A 388 20.58 24.70 25.07
C HIS A 388 19.20 24.27 25.58
N VAL A 389 19.02 23.01 25.94
CA VAL A 389 17.71 22.50 26.41
C VAL A 389 17.79 22.14 27.89
N GLY A 390 16.96 22.80 28.71
CA GLY A 390 16.78 22.46 30.12
C GLY A 390 15.64 21.46 30.34
N PRO A 391 15.58 20.80 31.51
CA PRO A 391 14.42 19.98 31.87
C PRO A 391 13.11 20.78 31.86
N LEU A 392 12.00 20.09 31.58
CA LEU A 392 10.68 20.63 31.82
C LEU A 392 10.54 20.95 33.30
N LYS A 393 10.02 22.15 33.59
CA LYS A 393 9.65 22.48 34.97
C LYS A 393 8.48 21.57 35.35
N ALA A 394 8.58 20.89 36.49
CA ALA A 394 7.45 20.17 37.06
C ALA A 394 6.30 21.18 37.24
N ASN A 395 5.20 20.96 36.52
CA ASN A 395 3.99 21.76 36.63
C ASN A 395 3.20 21.39 37.88
#